data_AF-A0A1Q9NKS0-F1
#
_entry.id   AF-A0A1Q9NKS0-F1
#
_cell.length_a   1.000
_cell.length_b   1.000
_cell.length_c   1.000
_cell.angle_alpha   90.00
_cell.angle_beta   90.00
_cell.angle_gamma   90.00
#
_symmetry.space_group_name_H-M   'P 1'
#
loop_
_entity.id
_entity.type
_entity.pdbx_description
1 polymer ?
#
loop_
_entity_poly.entity_id
_entity_poly.type
_entity_poly.pdbx_seq_one_letter_code
_entity_poly.pdbx_strand_id
1 'polypeptide(L)' 'MKESWDEKAEDWHIQVGDDGDRNRLYNSDPFLWEFLGDDIKGLNILDTGCGTGYLGR' A
#
# COMPACT_ATOMS: atom_id res chain seq x y z
N MET A 1 1.58 -7.56 -18.75
CA MET A 1 1.59 -6.83 -17.46
C MET A 1 0.97 -7.65 -16.33
N LYS A 2 -0.23 -8.22 -16.51
CA LYS A 2 -0.86 -9.10 -15.51
C LYS A 2 -0.01 -10.32 -15.12
N GLU A 3 0.38 -11.12 -16.10
CA GLU A 3 1.13 -12.38 -15.88
C GLU A 3 2.41 -12.17 -15.07
N SER A 4 3.18 -11.12 -15.38
CA SER A 4 4.39 -10.77 -14.63
C SER A 4 4.14 -10.47 -13.15
N TRP A 5 2.96 -9.91 -12.80
CA TRP A 5 2.59 -9.63 -11.41
C TRP A 5 2.00 -10.84 -10.72
N ASP A 6 1.28 -11.70 -11.46
CA ASP A 6 0.82 -12.99 -10.93
C ASP A 6 2.03 -13.85 -10.50
N GLU A 7 3.08 -13.91 -11.32
CA GLU A 7 4.32 -14.65 -11.02
C GLU A 7 5.09 -14.11 -9.81
N LYS A 8 4.95 -12.82 -9.50
CA LYS A 8 5.69 -12.15 -8.40
C LYS A 8 4.86 -12.01 -7.13
N ALA A 9 3.60 -12.44 -7.13
CA ALA A 9 2.69 -12.19 -6.02
C ALA A 9 3.15 -12.85 -4.72
N GLU A 10 3.71 -14.07 -4.81
CA GLU A 10 4.24 -14.78 -3.65
C GLU A 10 5.49 -14.08 -3.09
N ASP A 11 6.45 -13.74 -3.94
CA ASP A 11 7.65 -12.98 -3.54
C ASP A 11 7.29 -11.63 -2.93
N TRP A 12 6.29 -10.95 -3.50
CA TRP A 12 5.76 -9.70 -2.97
C TRP A 12 5.22 -9.88 -1.55
N HIS A 13 4.45 -10.95 -1.30
CA HIS A 13 3.92 -11.24 0.02
C HIS A 13 5.04 -11.54 1.03
N ILE A 14 6.15 -12.16 0.63
CA ILE A 14 7.30 -12.38 1.52
C ILE A 14 7.95 -11.05 1.92
N GLN A 15 8.08 -10.12 0.98
CA GLN A 15 8.79 -8.86 1.20
C GLN A 15 7.94 -7.78 1.89
N VAL A 16 6.66 -7.70 1.53
CA VAL A 16 5.74 -6.64 1.97
C VAL A 16 4.79 -7.14 3.05
N GLY A 17 4.35 -8.40 2.97
CA GLY A 17 3.43 -8.98 3.95
C GLY A 17 2.10 -8.23 4.06
N ASP A 18 1.36 -8.56 5.11
CA ASP A 18 0.05 -7.95 5.39
C ASP A 18 0.15 -6.56 6.02
N ASP A 19 1.26 -6.26 6.69
CA ASP A 19 1.48 -5.01 7.43
C ASP A 19 2.22 -3.94 6.62
N GLY A 20 2.69 -4.27 5.42
CA GLY A 20 3.53 -3.39 4.62
C GLY A 20 5.03 -3.59 4.89
N ASP A 21 5.86 -3.19 3.93
CA ASP A 21 7.30 -3.25 4.10
C ASP A 21 7.78 -2.11 5.01
N ARG A 22 8.88 -2.36 5.74
CA ARG A 22 9.46 -1.39 6.67
C ARG A 22 9.81 -0.05 6.01
N ASN A 23 10.21 -0.06 4.73
CA ASN A 23 10.61 1.17 4.08
C ASN A 23 9.40 2.08 3.86
N ARG A 24 8.26 1.55 3.42
CA ARG A 24 7.03 2.33 3.29
C ARG A 24 6.52 2.81 4.65
N LEU A 25 6.41 1.90 5.61
CA LEU A 25 5.93 2.21 6.97
C LEU A 25 6.71 3.33 7.64
N TYR A 26 8.04 3.36 7.50
CA TYR A 26 8.88 4.32 8.22
C TYR A 26 9.32 5.54 7.40
N ASN A 27 9.33 5.45 6.06
CA ASN A 27 9.83 6.54 5.22
C ASN A 27 8.76 7.17 4.31
N SER A 28 7.73 6.44 3.89
CA SER A 28 6.74 6.95 2.93
C SER A 28 5.40 7.29 3.60
N ASP A 29 4.88 6.37 4.41
CA ASP A 29 3.56 6.48 5.02
C ASP A 29 3.40 7.76 5.88
N PRO A 30 4.37 8.16 6.73
CA PRO A 30 4.23 9.39 7.51
C PRO A 30 3.99 10.64 6.65
N PHE A 31 4.73 10.76 5.54
CA PHE A 31 4.58 11.89 4.62
C PHE A 31 3.30 11.78 3.79
N LEU A 32 2.90 10.58 3.39
CA LEU A 32 1.62 10.36 2.71
C LEU A 32 0.46 10.84 3.58
N TRP A 33 0.44 10.44 4.85
CA TRP A 33 -0.62 10.83 5.79
C TRP A 33 -0.60 12.31 6.12
N GLU A 34 0.58 12.92 6.27
CA GLU A 34 0.72 14.37 6.44
C GLU A 34 0.19 15.14 5.21
N PHE A 35 0.50 14.65 4.01
CA PHE A 35 0.09 15.29 2.76
C PHE A 35 -1.42 15.18 2.50
N LEU A 36 -2.02 14.02 2.73
CA LEU A 36 -3.46 13.81 2.55
C LEU A 36 -4.27 14.55 3.62
N GLY A 37 -3.75 14.59 4.86
CA GLY A 37 -4.32 15.33 5.97
C GLY A 37 -5.79 14.98 6.25
N ASP A 38 -6.51 15.96 6.77
CA ASP A 38 -7.92 15.81 7.14
C ASP A 38 -8.89 15.96 5.94
N ASP A 39 -8.41 16.44 4.80
CA ASP A 39 -9.21 16.75 3.61
C ASP A 39 -9.83 15.49 2.97
N ILE A 40 -9.27 14.31 3.26
CA ILE A 40 -9.79 13.04 2.76
C ILE A 40 -10.90 12.43 3.65
N LYS A 41 -11.20 13.04 4.81
CA LYS A 41 -12.21 12.51 5.74
C LYS A 41 -13.59 12.48 5.09
N GLY A 42 -14.23 11.32 5.13
CA GLY A 42 -15.57 11.12 4.57
C GLY A 42 -15.61 10.92 3.05
N LEU A 43 -14.45 10.86 2.38
CA LEU A 43 -14.37 10.52 0.96
C LEU A 43 -14.33 9.00 0.76
N ASN A 44 -14.79 8.55 -0.41
CA ASN A 44 -14.58 7.18 -0.87
C ASN A 44 -13.23 7.13 -1.60
N ILE A 45 -12.28 6.38 -1.06
CA ILE A 45 -10.90 6.29 -1.58
C ILE A 45 -10.72 4.94 -2.31
N LEU A 46 -10.08 4.98 -3.48
CA LEU A 46 -9.69 3.80 -4.25
C LEU A 46 -8.16 3.65 -4.22
N ASP A 47 -7.67 2.60 -3.58
CA ASP A 47 -6.25 2.20 -3.62
C ASP A 47 -6.01 1.27 -4.83
N THR A 48 -5.51 1.83 -5.92
CA THR A 48 -5.24 1.08 -7.15
C THR A 48 -3.90 0.36 -7.06
N GLY A 49 -3.90 -0.96 -7.24
CA GLY A 49 -2.68 -1.74 -7.07
C GLY A 49 -2.33 -1.96 -5.59
N CYS A 50 -3.36 -2.08 -4.74
CA CYS A 50 -3.26 -2.24 -3.30
C CYS A 50 -2.38 -3.42 -2.82
N GLY A 51 -2.00 -4.34 -3.71
CA GLY A 51 -1.13 -5.47 -3.38
C GLY A 51 -1.76 -6.35 -2.32
N THR A 52 -1.14 -6.42 -1.14
CA THR A 52 -1.64 -7.15 0.04
C THR A 52 -2.73 -6.39 0.81
N GLY A 53 -3.03 -5.16 0.40
CA GLY A 53 -4.07 -4.31 0.96
C GLY A 53 -3.67 -3.60 2.25
N TYR A 54 -2.39 -3.56 2.61
CA TYR A 54 -1.94 -3.04 3.91
C TYR A 54 -2.32 -1.56 4.14
N LEU A 55 -2.29 -0.74 3.09
CA LEU A 55 -2.50 0.70 3.19
C LEU A 55 -3.98 1.09 3.39
N GLY A 56 -4.90 0.28 2.86
CA GLY A 56 -6.34 0.56 2.85
C GLY A 56 -7.14 -0.17 3.94
N ARG A 57 -6.48 -0.90 4.85
CA ARG A 57 -7.14 -1.64 5.94
C ARG A 57 -7.44 -0.78 7.17
#